data_AF-A0A8J2KHV0-F1
#
_entry.id   AF-A0A8J2KHV0-F1
#
_cell.length_a   1.000
_cell.length_b   1.000
_cell.length_c   1.000
_cell.angle_alpha   90.00
_cell.angle_beta   90.00
_cell.angle_gamma   90.00
#
_symmetry.space_group_name_H-M   'P 1'
#
loop_
_entity.id
_entity.type
_entity.pdbx_description
1 polymer ?
#
loop_
_entity_poly.entity_id
_entity_poly.type
_entity_poly.pdbx_seq_one_letter_code
_entity_poly.pdbx_strand_id
1 'polypeptide(L)'
;MNVGARLWVQVIRELRNGVKLKKVDLSYHECSRGPPIEYELTPYEILMDDIRSRRYKLNKVMVDGSLPPRIKKDAHAIILEFIRSRPPLKK
;
A
#
# COMPACT_ATOMS: atom_id res chain seq x y z
N MET A 1 -34.61 -21.48 -5.62
CA MET A 1 -33.60 -21.70 -6.70
C MET A 1 -32.64 -20.53 -6.68
N ASN A 2 -31.34 -20.79 -6.55
CA ASN A 2 -30.34 -19.76 -6.21
C ASN A 2 -29.88 -19.00 -7.48
N VAL A 3 -30.41 -17.80 -7.68
CA VAL A 3 -30.20 -16.97 -8.89
C VAL A 3 -28.72 -16.66 -9.12
N GLY A 4 -27.93 -16.53 -8.04
CA GLY A 4 -26.49 -16.25 -8.11
C GLY A 4 -25.69 -17.36 -8.80
N ALA A 5 -26.06 -18.63 -8.60
CA ALA A 5 -25.36 -19.75 -9.23
C ALA A 5 -25.54 -19.76 -10.77
N ARG A 6 -26.72 -19.35 -11.26
CA ARG A 6 -27.00 -19.26 -12.70
C ARG A 6 -26.23 -18.12 -13.37
N LEU A 7 -26.10 -16.98 -12.69
CA LEU A 7 -25.35 -15.84 -13.20
C LEU A 7 -23.86 -16.15 -13.34
N TRP A 8 -23.26 -16.81 -12.34
CA TRP A 8 -21.85 -17.21 -12.40
C TRP A 8 -21.56 -18.18 -13.56
N VAL A 9 -22.41 -19.18 -13.78
CA VAL A 9 -22.26 -20.11 -14.91
C VAL A 9 -22.33 -19.37 -16.25
N GLN A 10 -23.21 -18.38 -16.35
CA GLN A 10 -23.33 -17.55 -17.56
C GLN A 10 -22.07 -16.70 -17.79
N VAL A 11 -21.57 -16.01 -16.76
CA VAL A 11 -20.33 -15.22 -16.85
C VAL A 11 -19.14 -16.08 -17.28
N ILE A 12 -18.95 -17.24 -16.66
CA ILE A 12 -17.84 -18.15 -17.01
C ILE A 12 -17.96 -18.65 -18.45
N ARG A 13 -19.17 -18.93 -18.93
CA ARG A 13 -19.40 -19.33 -20.32
C ARG A 13 -19.02 -18.23 -21.31
N GLU A 14 -19.43 -16.99 -21.05
CA GLU A 14 -19.07 -15.85 -21.91
C GLU A 14 -17.56 -15.58 -21.91
N LEU A 15 -16.89 -15.73 -20.76
CA LEU A 15 -15.42 -15.59 -20.68
C LEU A 15 -14.67 -16.68 -21.46
N ARG A 16 -15.17 -17.92 -21.45
CA ARG A 16 -14.58 -19.04 -22.23
C ARG A 16 -14.67 -18.83 -23.73
N ASN A 17 -15.68 -18.10 -24.20
CA ASN A 17 -15.80 -17.70 -25.61
C ASN A 17 -14.79 -16.62 -26.01
N GLY A 18 -14.06 -16.07 -25.03
CA GLY A 18 -13.04 -15.04 -25.23
C GLY A 18 -13.62 -13.64 -25.27
N VAL A 19 -12.81 -12.66 -24.88
CA VAL A 19 -13.15 -11.24 -24.95
C VAL A 19 -12.23 -10.54 -25.93
N LYS A 20 -12.81 -9.70 -26.80
CA LYS A 20 -12.03 -8.83 -27.67
C LYS A 20 -11.57 -7.63 -26.84
N LEU A 21 -10.29 -7.59 -26.53
CA LEU A 21 -9.67 -6.43 -25.90
C LEU A 21 -9.64 -5.29 -26.92
N LYS A 22 -10.01 -4.08 -26.48
CA LYS A 22 -9.78 -2.88 -27.28
C LYS A 22 -8.27 -2.75 -27.48
N LYS A 23 -7.82 -2.77 -28.74
CA LYS A 23 -6.43 -2.47 -29.06
C LYS A 23 -6.22 -0.99 -28.76
N VAL A 24 -5.67 -0.71 -27.59
CA VAL A 24 -5.23 0.63 -27.25
C VAL A 24 -3.95 0.84 -28.03
N ASP A 25 -3.98 1.80 -28.94
CA ASP A 25 -2.76 2.24 -29.59
C ASP A 25 -1.91 2.94 -28.54
N LEU A 26 -0.82 2.29 -28.16
CA LEU A 26 0.15 2.83 -27.20
C LEU A 26 0.83 4.09 -27.75
N SER A 27 0.81 4.32 -29.07
CA SER A 27 1.33 5.56 -29.66
C SER A 27 0.53 6.78 -29.20
N TYR A 28 -0.79 6.65 -28.99
CA TYR A 28 -1.60 7.72 -28.41
C TYR A 28 -1.28 7.95 -26.94
N HIS A 29 -0.79 6.93 -26.22
CA HIS A 29 -0.34 7.08 -24.84
C HIS A 29 1.02 7.79 -24.76
N GLU A 30 1.94 7.49 -25.68
CA GLU A 30 3.23 8.17 -25.87
C GLU A 30 3.10 9.60 -26.44
N CYS A 31 2.01 9.91 -27.16
CA CYS A 31 1.72 11.27 -27.64
C CYS A 31 0.84 12.10 -26.69
N SER A 32 -0.01 11.47 -25.86
CA SER A 32 -0.91 12.19 -24.93
C SER A 32 -0.29 12.40 -23.54
N ARG A 33 0.67 11.56 -23.17
CA ARG A 33 1.62 11.84 -22.08
C ARG A 33 2.85 12.34 -22.81
N GLY A 34 3.43 13.46 -22.41
CA GLY A 34 4.64 13.99 -23.04
C GLY A 34 5.79 12.96 -23.08
N PRO A 35 6.98 13.34 -23.57
CA PRO A 35 8.13 12.45 -23.62
C PRO A 35 8.26 11.63 -22.32
N PRO A 36 8.61 10.33 -22.39
CA PRO A 36 8.72 9.46 -21.22
C PRO A 36 9.44 10.24 -20.12
N ILE A 37 8.75 10.46 -19.00
CA ILE A 37 9.33 11.25 -17.91
C ILE A 37 10.50 10.41 -17.41
N GLU A 38 11.72 10.83 -17.76
CA GLU A 38 12.94 10.30 -17.18
C GLU A 38 12.97 10.78 -15.73
N TYR A 39 12.40 9.97 -14.85
CA TYR A 39 12.56 10.23 -13.44
C TYR A 39 14.00 9.91 -13.08
N GLU A 40 14.76 10.93 -12.68
CA GLU A 40 16.13 10.78 -12.15
C GLU A 40 16.18 9.76 -11.00
N LEU A 41 15.05 9.60 -10.30
CA LEU A 41 14.85 8.70 -9.19
C LEU A 41 13.69 7.74 -9.46
N THR A 42 13.87 6.48 -9.12
CA THR A 42 12.80 5.50 -9.08
C THR A 42 11.69 5.96 -8.12
N PRO A 43 10.43 5.52 -8.31
CA PRO A 43 9.36 5.82 -7.37
C PRO A 43 9.68 5.44 -5.91
N TYR A 44 10.49 4.39 -5.71
CA TYR A 44 10.99 4.00 -4.40
C TYR A 44 11.92 5.06 -3.81
N GLU A 45 12.89 5.55 -4.58
CA GLU A 45 13.85 6.55 -4.11
C GLU A 45 13.17 7.88 -3.79
N ILE A 46 12.19 8.30 -4.60
CA ILE A 46 11.35 9.48 -4.32
C ILE A 46 10.63 9.30 -2.98
N LEU A 47 10.03 8.14 -2.75
CA LEU A 47 9.36 7.83 -1.48
C LEU A 47 10.34 7.82 -0.30
N MET A 48 11.51 7.22 -0.47
CA MET A 48 12.54 7.19 0.57
C MET A 48 13.07 8.59 0.89
N ASP A 49 13.19 9.46 -0.10
CA ASP A 49 13.52 10.88 0.08
C ASP A 49 12.40 11.63 0.83
N ASP A 50 11.13 11.45 0.44
CA ASP A 50 9.98 12.04 1.14
C ASP A 50 9.92 11.66 2.62
N ILE A 51 10.16 10.39 2.94
CA ILE A 51 10.17 9.88 4.32
C ILE A 51 11.31 10.52 5.12
N ARG A 52 12.53 10.52 4.57
CA ARG A 52 13.72 11.09 5.24
C ARG A 52 13.59 12.59 5.45
N SER A 53 13.16 13.31 4.42
CA SER A 53 12.93 14.76 4.42
C SER A 53 11.64 15.17 5.14
N ARG A 54 10.85 14.20 5.62
CA ARG A 54 9.57 14.39 6.30
C ARG A 54 8.57 15.23 5.48
N ARG A 55 8.54 15.05 4.15
CA ARG A 55 7.61 15.73 3.23
C ARG A 55 6.21 15.08 3.24
N TYR A 56 5.67 14.86 4.44
CA TYR A 56 4.36 14.24 4.63
C TYR A 56 3.55 14.98 5.69
N LYS A 57 2.22 14.96 5.55
CA LYS A 57 1.28 15.50 6.54
C LYS A 57 0.56 14.33 7.21
N LEU A 58 0.92 14.02 8.45
CA LEU A 58 0.22 12.98 9.23
C LEU A 58 -1.03 13.56 9.88
N ASN A 59 -2.13 12.82 9.81
CA ASN A 59 -3.28 13.06 10.67
C ASN A 59 -2.95 12.66 12.10
N LYS A 60 -3.22 13.54 13.06
CA LYS A 60 -3.04 13.24 14.48
C LYS A 60 -4.27 12.46 14.96
N VAL A 61 -4.10 11.17 15.20
CA VAL A 61 -5.14 10.35 15.83
C VAL A 61 -5.02 10.48 17.34
N MET A 62 -6.08 10.95 17.99
CA MET A 62 -6.18 10.97 19.45
C MET A 62 -6.57 9.58 19.94
N VAL A 63 -5.98 9.14 21.05
CA VAL A 63 -6.39 7.93 21.76
C VAL A 63 -6.94 8.40 23.11
N ASP A 64 -8.16 8.01 23.43
CA ASP A 64 -8.86 8.38 24.68
C ASP A 64 -9.00 9.89 24.96
N GLY A 65 -9.22 10.67 23.90
CA GLY A 65 -9.48 12.12 24.03
C GLY A 65 -8.25 12.97 24.36
N SER A 66 -7.04 12.39 24.31
CA SER A 66 -5.79 13.13 24.38
C SER A 66 -4.89 12.81 23.18
N LEU A 67 -4.07 13.78 22.77
CA LEU A 67 -2.98 13.46 21.86
C LEU A 67 -2.02 12.51 22.60
N PRO A 68 -1.63 11.37 22.01
CA PRO A 68 -0.66 10.49 22.62
C PRO A 68 0.55 11.32 23.05
N PRO A 69 1.04 11.16 24.29
CA PRO A 69 2.27 11.83 24.71
C PRO A 69 3.32 11.54 23.63
N ARG A 70 4.03 12.57 23.15
CA ARG A 70 5.22 12.33 22.33
C ARG A 70 6.02 11.25 23.04
N ILE A 71 6.21 10.10 22.40
CA ILE A 71 6.93 8.98 23.00
C ILE A 71 8.35 9.51 23.25
N LYS A 72 8.60 9.96 24.49
CA LYS A 72 9.90 10.48 24.95
C LYS A 72 10.84 9.34 25.31
N LYS A 73 10.30 8.12 25.44
CA LYS A 73 11.06 6.92 25.73
C LYS A 73 11.76 6.49 24.45
N ASP A 74 13.07 6.29 24.52
CA ASP A 74 13.85 5.73 23.43
C ASP A 74 13.24 4.40 22.99
N ALA A 75 12.95 4.25 21.70
CA ALA A 75 12.31 3.06 21.15
C ALA A 75 13.14 1.81 21.44
N HIS A 76 14.46 1.95 21.41
CA HIS A 76 15.39 0.87 21.73
C HIS A 76 15.29 0.45 23.20
N ALA A 77 15.18 1.41 24.13
CA ALA A 77 14.95 1.11 25.55
C ALA A 77 13.63 0.38 25.80
N ILE A 78 12.54 0.78 25.13
CA ILE A 78 11.22 0.12 25.25
C ILE A 78 11.30 -1.35 24.79
N ILE A 79 11.93 -1.60 23.65
CA ILE A 79 12.06 -2.96 23.09
C ILE A 79 12.90 -3.84 24.02
N LEU A 80 14.00 -3.29 24.56
CA LEU A 80 14.85 -4.02 25.50
C LEU A 80 14.11 -4.35 26.81
N GLU A 81 13.33 -3.42 27.35
CA GLU A 81 12.47 -3.66 28.51
C GLU A 81 11.51 -4.83 28.25
N PHE A 82 10.88 -4.85 27.07
CA PHE A 82 9.96 -5.90 26.67
C PHE A 82 10.61 -7.28 26.50
N ILE A 83 11.82 -7.36 25.95
CA ILE A 83 12.54 -8.64 25.83
C ILE A 83 12.92 -9.16 27.22
N ARG A 84 13.42 -8.27 28.09
CA ARG A 84 13.86 -8.62 29.45
C ARG A 84 12.71 -9.01 30.37
N SER A 85 11.51 -8.47 30.16
CA SER A 85 10.33 -8.80 30.97
C SER A 85 9.74 -10.16 30.63
N ARG A 86 10.17 -10.82 29.54
CA ARG A 86 9.64 -12.14 29.21
C ARG A 86 10.23 -13.19 30.16
N PRO A 87 9.40 -14.00 30.83
CA PRO A 87 9.90 -15.12 31.63
C PRO A 87 10.70 -16.07 30.74
N PRO A 88 11.74 -16.73 31.28
CA PRO A 88 12.58 -17.63 30.50
C PRO A 88 11.71 -18.70 29.83
N LEU A 89 11.98 -18.96 28.55
CA LEU A 89 11.28 -20.01 27.80
C LEU A 89 11.51 -21.34 28.53
N LYS A 90 10.41 -22.03 28.89
CA LYS A 90 10.48 -23.34 29.53
C LYS A 90 11.29 -24.30 28.65
N LYS A 91 12.25 -25.00 29.26
CA LYS A 91 12.97 -26.10 28.62
C LYS A 91 12.08 -27.32 28.53
#